data_AF-A0A485PIT1-F1
#
_entry.id   AF-A0A485PIT1-F1
#
_cell.length_a   1.000
_cell.length_b   1.000
_cell.length_c   1.000
_cell.angle_alpha   90.00
_cell.angle_beta   90.00
_cell.angle_gamma   90.00
#
_symmetry.space_group_name_H-M   'P 1'
#
loop_
_entity.id
_entity.type
_entity.pdbx_description
1 polymer ?
#
loop_
_entity_poly.entity_id
_entity_poly.type
_entity_poly.pdbx_seq_one_letter_code
_entity_poly.pdbx_strand_id
1 'polypeptide(L)'
;MDTFVGLGVKCSKEVATAICRAIILAKLSIVPMRVPCKVMRHCGPVLRCLIPAARGTDIVSTPVPKKFLMITGTEDCYTSAMGCTAILGNFAKATFGAVSKIYIYLAPDLWKETVFTKSVRNSLTIL
;
A
#
# COMPACT_ATOMS: atom_id res chain seq x y z
N MET A 1 16.54 -0.21 0.35
CA MET A 1 15.52 0.57 1.08
C MET A 1 14.26 -0.25 1.14
N ASP A 2 13.85 -0.59 2.35
CA ASP A 2 12.73 -1.49 2.62
C ASP A 2 11.40 -0.89 2.13
N THR A 3 10.81 -1.53 1.12
CA THR A 3 9.65 -1.03 0.37
C THR A 3 8.36 -1.40 1.10
N PHE A 4 8.21 -1.04 2.36
CA PHE A 4 7.04 -1.41 3.17
C PHE A 4 6.29 -0.19 3.66
N VAL A 5 4.96 -0.30 3.74
CA VAL A 5 4.10 0.79 4.20
C VAL A 5 2.85 0.28 4.89
N GLY A 6 2.43 1.02 5.90
CA GLY A 6 1.20 0.77 6.64
C GLY A 6 0.32 2.01 6.70
N LEU A 7 -0.99 1.82 6.79
CA LEU A 7 -1.96 2.89 6.98
C LEU A 7 -2.90 2.55 8.14
N GLY A 8 -2.91 3.39 9.17
CA GLY A 8 -3.78 3.26 10.34
C GLY A 8 -4.63 4.52 10.53
N VAL A 9 -5.93 4.34 10.78
CA VAL A 9 -6.85 5.42 11.15
C VAL A 9 -7.49 5.07 12.49
N LYS A 10 -7.41 5.98 13.47
CA LYS A 10 -8.03 5.80 14.78
C LYS A 10 -8.53 7.13 15.34
N CYS A 11 -9.64 7.07 16.05
CA CYS A 11 -10.17 8.17 16.85
C CYS A 11 -10.10 7.80 18.34
N SER A 12 -9.73 8.78 19.19
CA SER A 12 -9.71 8.70 20.66
C SER A 12 -10.08 10.07 21.23
N LYS A 13 -10.40 10.14 22.53
CA LYS A 13 -10.71 11.41 23.22
C LYS A 13 -9.52 12.37 23.28
N GLU A 14 -8.31 11.83 23.35
CA GLU A 14 -7.05 12.58 23.35
C GLU A 14 -6.28 12.35 22.06
N VAL A 15 -5.67 13.43 21.54
CA VAL A 15 -4.92 13.40 20.27
C VAL A 15 -3.68 12.49 20.36
N ALA A 16 -2.90 12.58 21.44
CA ALA A 16 -1.71 11.75 21.63
C ALA A 16 -2.08 10.25 21.60
N THR A 17 -3.13 9.87 22.33
CA THR A 17 -3.64 8.49 22.38
C THR A 17 -4.17 8.03 21.02
N ALA A 18 -4.81 8.92 20.23
CA ALA A 18 -5.26 8.61 18.87
C ALA A 18 -4.08 8.31 17.93
N ILE A 19 -3.02 9.14 17.98
CA ILE A 19 -1.83 8.99 17.14
C ILE A 19 -1.07 7.70 17.50
N CYS A 20 -0.83 7.44 18.78
CA CYS A 20 -0.14 6.22 19.23
C CYS A 20 -0.88 4.96 18.76
N ARG A 21 -2.21 4.94 18.89
CA ARG A 21 -3.02 3.81 18.42
C ARG A 21 -3.05 3.69 16.89
N ALA A 22 -3.09 4.81 16.17
CA ALA A 22 -3.03 4.80 14.71
C ALA A 22 -1.69 4.24 14.20
N ILE A 23 -0.57 4.56 14.88
CA ILE A 23 0.75 4.00 14.56
C ILE A 23 0.78 2.48 14.77
N ILE A 24 0.24 2.00 15.89
CA ILE A 24 0.15 0.55 16.16
C ILE A 24 -0.66 -0.14 15.06
N LEU A 25 -1.81 0.42 14.69
CA LEU A 25 -2.64 -0.14 13.64
C LEU A 25 -1.93 -0.14 12.28
N ALA A 26 -1.20 0.94 11.95
CA ALA A 26 -0.40 1.02 10.73
C ALA A 26 0.69 -0.07 10.68
N LYS A 27 1.35 -0.33 11.81
CA LYS A 27 2.36 -1.41 11.93
C LYS A 27 1.77 -2.80 11.76
N LEU A 28 0.51 -3.02 12.15
CA LEU A 28 -0.18 -4.28 11.92
C LEU A 28 -0.61 -4.46 10.45
N SER A 29 -0.84 -3.37 9.72
CA SER A 29 -1.31 -3.39 8.34
C SER A 29 -0.18 -3.12 7.32
N ILE A 30 1.01 -3.68 7.55
CA ILE A 30 2.14 -3.46 6.64
C ILE A 30 1.92 -4.22 5.34
N VAL A 31 2.11 -3.54 4.22
CA VAL A 31 2.06 -4.10 2.87
C VAL A 31 3.32 -3.66 2.15
N PRO A 32 3.97 -4.55 1.37
CA PRO A 32 5.11 -4.12 0.59
C PRO A 32 4.65 -3.32 -0.65
N MET A 33 5.55 -2.54 -1.24
CA MET A 33 5.21 -1.57 -2.27
C MET A 33 6.15 -1.71 -3.44
N ARG A 34 5.63 -2.10 -4.59
CA ARG A 34 6.35 -2.12 -5.88
C ARG A 34 5.32 -1.89 -6.95
N VAL A 35 5.56 -1.06 -7.96
CA VAL A 35 4.56 -0.81 -9.03
C VAL A 35 5.02 -1.50 -10.32
N PRO A 36 4.82 -2.81 -10.51
CA PRO A 36 5.22 -3.50 -11.73
C PRO A 36 4.26 -3.22 -12.90
N CYS A 37 2.99 -2.94 -12.59
CA CYS A 37 1.93 -2.81 -13.56
C CYS A 37 0.94 -1.71 -13.13
N LYS A 38 0.12 -1.26 -14.09
CA LYS A 38 -0.96 -0.33 -13.82
C LYS A 38 -1.99 -1.00 -12.91
N VAL A 39 -2.19 -0.47 -11.71
CA VAL A 39 -3.15 -1.00 -10.74
C VAL A 39 -4.21 0.03 -10.40
N MET A 40 -5.46 -0.43 -10.34
CA MET A 40 -6.61 0.40 -10.02
C MET A 40 -7.38 -0.19 -8.83
N ARG A 41 -7.73 0.68 -7.88
CA ARG A 41 -8.54 0.30 -6.72
C ARG A 41 -9.52 1.39 -6.33
N HIS A 42 -10.73 0.96 -5.99
CA HIS A 42 -11.82 1.81 -5.55
C HIS A 42 -12.00 1.73 -4.03
N CYS A 43 -12.29 2.87 -3.39
CA CYS A 43 -12.67 2.94 -1.98
C CYS A 43 -13.72 4.04 -1.77
N GLY A 44 -14.97 3.66 -1.49
CA GLY A 44 -16.08 4.63 -1.49
C GLY A 44 -16.21 5.25 -2.89
N PRO A 45 -16.48 6.56 -3.06
CA PRO A 45 -16.61 7.18 -4.39
C PRO A 45 -15.26 7.44 -5.09
N VAL A 46 -14.13 7.06 -4.48
CA VAL A 46 -12.78 7.39 -4.98
C VAL A 46 -12.19 6.20 -5.70
N LEU A 47 -11.80 6.40 -6.96
CA LEU A 47 -10.98 5.48 -7.74
C LEU A 47 -9.55 6.01 -7.80
N ARG A 48 -8.56 5.18 -7.46
CA ARG A 48 -7.14 5.52 -7.58
C ARG A 48 -6.45 4.56 -8.54
N CYS A 49 -5.62 5.10 -9.43
CA CYS A 49 -4.77 4.36 -10.34
C CYS A 49 -3.30 4.71 -10.07
N LEU A 50 -2.46 3.69 -9.89
CA LEU A 50 -1.00 3.80 -9.89
C LEU A 50 -0.49 3.23 -11.21
N ILE A 51 0.40 3.95 -11.87
CA ILE A 51 0.97 3.57 -13.16
C ILE A 51 2.49 3.69 -13.03
N PRO A 52 3.27 2.66 -13.42
CA PRO A 52 4.72 2.76 -13.44
C PRO A 52 5.16 3.85 -14.42
N ALA A 53 6.18 4.63 -14.04
CA ALA A 53 6.75 5.68 -14.86
C ALA A 53 8.20 5.35 -15.22
N ALA A 54 8.73 6.02 -16.26
CA ALA A 54 10.14 5.90 -16.62
C ALA A 54 11.02 6.55 -15.54
N ARG A 55 12.28 6.13 -15.46
CA ARG A 55 13.21 6.65 -14.45
C ARG A 55 13.43 8.15 -14.60
N GLY A 56 13.32 8.91 -13.51
CA GLY A 56 13.51 10.37 -13.50
C GLY A 56 12.24 11.18 -13.80
N THR A 57 11.07 10.56 -13.73
CA THR A 57 9.75 11.23 -13.81
C THR A 57 9.34 11.86 -12.49
N ASP A 58 9.90 11.39 -11.37
CA ASP A 58 9.45 11.65 -10.01
C ASP A 58 8.00 11.17 -9.74
N ILE A 59 7.56 11.29 -8.50
CA ILE A 59 6.19 10.99 -8.10
C ILE A 59 5.25 12.13 -8.54
N VAL A 60 4.47 11.88 -9.61
CA VAL A 60 3.41 12.78 -10.09
C VAL A 60 2.10 12.46 -9.38
N SER A 61 1.88 13.14 -8.26
CA SER A 61 0.74 12.87 -7.39
C SER A 61 0.35 14.08 -6.55
N THR A 62 -0.90 14.07 -6.06
CA THR A 62 -1.37 14.99 -5.03
C THR A 62 -0.63 14.76 -3.70
N PRO A 63 -0.59 15.74 -2.77
CA PRO A 63 0.32 15.72 -1.62
C PRO A 63 0.22 14.50 -0.69
N VAL A 64 -0.99 13.98 -0.48
CA VAL A 64 -1.24 12.86 0.45
C VAL A 64 -0.60 11.55 -0.06
N PRO A 65 -0.95 11.06 -1.26
CA PRO A 65 -0.31 9.91 -1.88
C PRO A 65 1.16 10.18 -2.23
N LYS A 66 1.55 11.42 -2.51
CA LYS A 66 2.97 11.76 -2.73
C LYS A 66 3.81 11.45 -1.49
N LYS A 67 3.40 11.94 -0.30
CA LYS A 67 4.07 11.61 0.97
C LYS A 67 4.08 10.10 1.24
N PHE A 68 2.96 9.43 0.96
CA PHE A 68 2.86 7.99 1.13
C PHE A 68 3.87 7.21 0.26
N LEU A 69 3.99 7.56 -1.03
CA LEU A 69 4.92 6.94 -1.98
C LEU A 69 6.39 7.31 -1.71
N MET A 70 6.64 8.49 -1.15
CA MET A 70 7.99 8.89 -0.73
C MET A 70 8.49 8.03 0.45
N ILE A 71 7.62 7.72 1.41
CA ILE A 71 7.99 6.86 2.56
C ILE A 71 8.36 5.44 2.09
N THR A 72 7.74 4.97 1.01
CA THR A 72 8.01 3.63 0.46
C THR A 72 9.27 3.57 -0.40
N GLY A 73 9.94 4.70 -0.66
CA GLY A 73 11.11 4.76 -1.55
C GLY A 73 10.75 4.53 -3.03
N THR A 74 9.52 4.85 -3.46
CA THR A 74 9.18 4.83 -4.88
C THR A 74 9.70 6.09 -5.55
N GLU A 75 10.60 5.94 -6.52
CA GLU A 75 11.21 7.08 -7.24
C GLU A 75 10.21 7.66 -8.26
N ASP A 76 9.60 6.81 -9.09
CA ASP A 76 8.85 7.24 -10.26
C ASP A 76 7.46 6.58 -10.32
N CYS A 77 6.40 7.37 -10.31
CA CYS A 77 5.04 6.86 -10.48
C CYS A 77 4.08 7.94 -10.95
N TYR A 78 3.28 7.62 -11.98
CA TYR A 78 2.11 8.40 -12.33
C TYR A 78 0.92 7.95 -11.51
N THR A 79 0.13 8.92 -11.07
CA THR A 79 -1.09 8.64 -10.33
C THR A 79 -2.28 9.33 -10.96
N SER A 80 -3.38 8.60 -11.13
CA SER A 80 -4.66 9.17 -11.54
C SER A 80 -5.69 8.93 -10.44
N ALA A 81 -6.59 9.89 -10.25
CA ALA A 81 -7.68 9.80 -9.29
C ALA A 81 -8.97 10.26 -9.96
N MET A 82 -10.06 9.56 -9.69
CA MET A 82 -11.40 9.94 -10.11
C MET A 82 -12.37 9.87 -8.93
N GLY A 83 -13.41 10.70 -8.96
CA GLY A 83 -14.41 10.79 -7.89
C GLY A 83 -14.09 11.83 -6.81
N CYS A 84 -14.73 11.71 -5.65
CA CYS A 84 -14.63 12.71 -4.58
C CYS A 84 -13.30 12.63 -3.78
N THR A 85 -12.23 13.20 -4.35
CA THR A 85 -10.87 13.19 -3.77
C THR A 85 -10.70 14.06 -2.53
N ALA A 86 -11.69 14.91 -2.21
CA ALA A 86 -11.69 15.75 -1.01
C ALA A 86 -11.79 14.93 0.29
N ILE A 87 -12.37 13.73 0.24
CA ILE A 87 -12.50 12.86 1.41
C ILE A 87 -11.17 12.12 1.65
N LEU A 88 -10.32 12.72 2.48
CA LEU A 88 -8.96 12.26 2.75
C LEU A 88 -8.86 10.77 3.14
N GLY A 89 -9.74 10.29 4.01
CA GLY A 89 -9.72 8.90 4.49
C GLY A 89 -9.94 7.88 3.37
N ASN A 90 -10.93 8.13 2.50
CA ASN A 90 -11.18 7.28 1.33
C ASN A 90 -10.06 7.38 0.31
N PHE A 91 -9.50 8.58 0.13
CA PHE A 91 -8.40 8.82 -0.80
C PHE A 91 -7.11 8.09 -0.41
N ALA A 92 -6.72 8.16 0.87
CA ALA A 92 -5.58 7.42 1.40
C ALA A 92 -5.82 5.90 1.33
N LYS A 93 -7.02 5.45 1.71
CA LYS A 93 -7.40 4.03 1.66
C LYS A 93 -7.43 3.50 0.22
N ALA A 94 -7.93 4.26 -0.75
CA ALA A 94 -7.89 3.89 -2.16
C ALA A 94 -6.45 3.67 -2.65
N THR A 95 -5.53 4.57 -2.27
CA THR A 95 -4.10 4.44 -2.58
C THR A 95 -3.51 3.19 -1.93
N PHE A 96 -3.69 2.99 -0.62
CA PHE A 96 -3.19 1.83 0.10
C PHE A 96 -3.72 0.50 -0.48
N GLY A 97 -5.00 0.43 -0.85
CA GLY A 97 -5.53 -0.79 -1.46
C GLY A 97 -5.10 -1.02 -2.90
N ALA A 98 -4.75 0.04 -3.65
CA ALA A 98 -4.11 -0.13 -4.96
C ALA A 98 -2.76 -0.82 -4.79
N VAL A 99 -2.01 -0.46 -3.74
CA VAL A 99 -0.75 -1.13 -3.37
C VAL A 99 -0.98 -2.58 -2.96
N SER A 100 -1.94 -2.85 -2.07
CA SER A 100 -2.24 -4.23 -1.67
C SER A 100 -2.63 -5.13 -2.84
N LYS A 101 -3.28 -4.58 -3.87
CA LYS A 101 -3.70 -5.33 -5.06
C LYS A 101 -2.52 -5.77 -5.93
N ILE A 102 -1.34 -5.17 -5.77
CA ILE A 102 -0.15 -5.54 -6.54
C ILE A 102 0.24 -7.00 -6.25
N TYR A 103 0.15 -7.44 -4.99
CA TYR A 103 0.49 -8.83 -4.63
C TYR A 103 -0.52 -9.86 -5.14
N ILE A 104 -1.73 -9.40 -5.50
CA ILE A 104 -2.75 -10.26 -6.10
C ILE A 104 -2.46 -10.43 -7.60
N TYR A 105 -1.67 -9.54 -8.21
CA TYR A 105 -1.33 -9.63 -9.62
C TYR A 105 -0.29 -10.73 -9.85
N LEU A 106 -0.67 -11.74 -10.63
CA LEU A 106 0.23 -12.80 -11.03
C LEU A 106 1.04 -12.36 -12.26
N ALA A 107 2.26 -11.88 -12.02
CA ALA A 107 3.17 -11.54 -13.10
C ALA A 107 3.80 -12.81 -13.73
N PRO A 108 4.26 -12.75 -15.00
CA PRO A 108 4.81 -13.90 -15.70
C PRO A 108 6.00 -14.58 -15.00
N ASP A 109 6.78 -13.81 -14.23
CA ASP A 109 7.88 -14.32 -13.41
C ASP A 109 7.42 -15.28 -12.29
N LEU A 110 6.17 -15.17 -11.84
CA LEU A 110 5.57 -15.96 -10.76
C LEU A 110 4.80 -17.19 -11.27
N TRP A 111 4.80 -17.49 -12.57
CA TRP A 111 4.03 -18.61 -13.14
C TRP A 111 4.62 -19.99 -12.86
N LYS A 112 5.91 -20.06 -12.54
CA LYS A 112 6.56 -21.34 -12.22
C LYS A 112 5.98 -21.91 -10.93
N GLU A 113 5.59 -23.18 -10.96
CA GLU A 113 5.09 -23.88 -9.78
C GLU A 113 6.15 -23.89 -8.69
N THR A 114 5.75 -23.50 -7.48
CA THR A 114 6.61 -23.50 -6.30
C THR A 114 6.17 -24.59 -5.33
N VAL A 115 7.12 -25.36 -4.81
CA VAL A 115 6.83 -26.34 -3.75
C VAL A 115 6.68 -25.57 -2.44
N PHE A 116 5.46 -25.52 -1.90
CA PHE A 116 5.21 -24.85 -0.63
C PHE A 116 5.92 -25.57 0.51
N THR A 117 6.81 -24.87 1.21
CA THR A 117 7.42 -25.38 2.44
C THR A 117 6.38 -25.39 3.57
N LYS A 118 6.48 -26.38 4.46
CA LYS A 118 5.61 -26.43 5.65
C LYS A 118 5.80 -25.17 6.50
N SER A 119 4.71 -24.69 7.09
CA SER A 119 4.78 -23.53 7.96
C SER A 119 5.65 -23.82 9.19
N VAL A 120 6.39 -22.81 9.64
CA VAL A 120 7.29 -22.90 10.81
C VAL A 120 6.54 -23.36 12.07
N ARG A 121 5.26 -22.99 12.19
CA ARG A 121 4.39 -23.42 13.29
C ARG A 121 4.20 -24.94 13.33
N ASN A 122 4.05 -25.57 12.17
CA ASN A 122 3.79 -27.00 12.05
C ASN A 122 5.07 -27.83 12.18
N SER A 123 6.24 -27.26 11.89
CA SER A 123 7.53 -27.93 12.10
C SER A 123 7.99 -27.91 13.56
N LEU A 124 7.52 -26.96 14.36
CA LEU A 124 7.91 -26.78 15.77
C LEU A 124 7.00 -27.51 16.76
N THR A 125 5.98 -28.25 16.30
CA THR A 125 5.02 -28.98 17.16
C THR A 125 5.64 -30.14 17.96
N ILE A 126 6.95 -30.34 17.84
CA ILE A 126 7.75 -31.36 18.56
C ILE A 126 8.55 -30.74 19.73
N LEU A 127 8.40 -29.43 19.97
CA LEU A 127 8.77 -28.73 21.22
C LEU A 127 7.52 -28.51 22.07
#